data_AF-A0A0L0V661-F1
#
_entry.id   AF-A0A0L0V661-F1
#
_cell.length_a   1.000
_cell.length_b   1.000
_cell.length_c   1.000
_cell.angle_alpha   90.00
_cell.angle_beta   90.00
_cell.angle_gamma   90.00
#
_symmetry.space_group_name_H-M   'P 1'
#
loop_
_entity.id
_entity.type
_entity.pdbx_description
1 polymer ?
#
loop_
_entity_poly.entity_id
_entity_poly.type
_entity_poly.pdbx_seq_one_letter_code
_entity_poly.pdbx_strand_id
1 'polypeptide(L)'
;MKTCEQFRAISRKLNKSPNSKTLFAELCDDQECLKPHSIPRDVRTRWNSTWAQLASIIRCSTAIMEWQKDKRLGPSREYHINKDDLDLASDLVEILQPFYEITLQLSTPGAA
;
A
#
# COMPACT_ATOMS: atom_id res chain seq x y z
N MET A 1 6.23 1.50 15.00
CA MET A 1 5.18 2.34 14.41
C MET A 1 4.09 1.42 13.90
N LYS A 2 2.89 1.44 14.50
CA LYS A 2 1.82 0.44 14.24
C LYS A 2 1.41 0.36 12.77
N THR A 3 1.40 1.49 12.07
CA THR A 3 1.02 1.66 10.65
C THR A 3 1.74 0.71 9.69
N CYS A 4 3.07 0.57 9.78
CA CYS A 4 3.82 -0.28 8.85
C CYS A 4 3.50 -1.77 9.01
N GLU A 5 3.12 -2.24 10.21
CA GLU A 5 2.77 -3.64 10.43
C GLU A 5 1.41 -3.97 9.82
N GLN A 6 0.43 -3.07 9.96
CA GLN A 6 -0.88 -3.15 9.31
C GLN A 6 -0.73 -3.19 7.78
N PHE A 7 0.00 -2.25 7.18
CA PHE A 7 0.19 -2.20 5.72
C PHE A 7 0.89 -3.46 5.17
N ARG A 8 1.88 -3.99 5.90
CA ARG A 8 2.50 -5.28 5.57
C ARG A 8 1.55 -6.46 5.73
N ALA A 9 0.60 -6.43 6.65
CA ALA A 9 -0.42 -7.47 6.79
C ALA A 9 -1.42 -7.44 5.63
N ILE A 10 -1.89 -6.24 5.24
CA ILE A 10 -2.74 -6.02 4.05
C ILE A 10 -2.06 -6.59 2.80
N SER A 11 -0.82 -6.15 2.53
CA SER A 11 -0.06 -6.63 1.36
C SER A 11 0.12 -8.15 1.38
N ARG A 12 0.39 -8.74 2.56
CA ARG A 12 0.52 -10.20 2.70
C ARG A 12 -0.80 -10.93 2.42
N LYS A 13 -1.93 -10.41 2.89
CA LYS A 13 -3.25 -11.02 2.65
C LYS A 13 -3.58 -11.03 1.17
N LEU A 14 -3.45 -9.88 0.50
CA LEU A 14 -3.72 -9.74 -0.94
C LEU A 14 -2.78 -10.60 -1.79
N ASN A 15 -1.51 -10.75 -1.41
CA ASN A 15 -0.57 -11.58 -2.15
C ASN A 15 -0.79 -13.09 -1.96
N LYS A 16 -1.32 -13.52 -0.80
CA LYS A 16 -1.51 -14.94 -0.48
C LYS A 16 -2.88 -15.50 -0.88
N SER A 17 -3.90 -14.65 -0.98
CA SER A 17 -5.27 -15.09 -1.24
C SER A 17 -5.76 -14.55 -2.58
N PRO A 18 -5.84 -15.39 -3.63
CA PRO A 18 -6.38 -14.99 -4.93
C PRO A 18 -7.79 -14.41 -4.83
N ASN A 19 -8.68 -15.04 -4.06
CA ASN A 19 -10.06 -14.56 -3.87
C ASN A 19 -10.11 -13.17 -3.22
N SER A 20 -9.24 -12.93 -2.23
CA SER A 20 -9.12 -11.62 -1.58
C SER A 20 -8.60 -10.56 -2.55
N LYS A 21 -7.65 -10.94 -3.42
CA LYS A 21 -7.10 -10.07 -4.45
C LYS A 21 -8.14 -9.73 -5.54
N THR A 22 -8.95 -10.70 -5.95
CA THR A 22 -10.03 -10.49 -6.92
C THR A 22 -11.07 -9.53 -6.36
N LEU A 23 -11.60 -9.78 -5.16
CA LEU A 23 -12.55 -8.87 -4.51
C LEU A 23 -11.95 -7.46 -4.34
N PHE A 24 -10.69 -7.38 -3.94
CA PHE A 24 -10.02 -6.09 -3.79
C PHE A 24 -9.91 -5.32 -5.11
N ALA A 25 -9.58 -6.01 -6.21
CA ALA A 25 -9.52 -5.39 -7.53
C ALA A 25 -10.90 -4.92 -8.01
N GLU A 26 -11.96 -5.71 -7.82
CA GLU A 26 -13.34 -5.31 -8.11
C GLU A 26 -13.73 -4.05 -7.35
N LEU A 27 -13.43 -3.99 -6.04
CA LEU A 27 -13.66 -2.79 -5.23
C LEU A 27 -12.80 -1.60 -5.70
N CYS A 28 -11.59 -1.84 -6.18
CA CYS A 28 -10.76 -0.76 -6.74
C CYS A 28 -11.33 -0.22 -8.05
N ASP A 29 -11.87 -1.08 -8.92
CA ASP A 29 -12.55 -0.66 -10.14
C ASP A 29 -13.84 0.11 -9.80
N ASP A 30 -14.67 -0.40 -8.88
CA ASP A 30 -15.92 0.25 -8.44
C ASP A 30 -15.70 1.62 -7.80
N GLN A 31 -14.57 1.80 -7.10
CA GLN A 31 -14.19 3.06 -6.46
C GLN A 31 -13.27 3.92 -7.37
N GLU A 32 -13.10 3.54 -8.63
CA GLU A 32 -12.28 4.25 -9.62
C GLU A 32 -10.84 4.53 -9.14
N CYS A 33 -10.27 3.62 -8.34
CA CYS A 33 -8.92 3.73 -7.83
C CYS A 33 -7.91 3.69 -8.99
N LEU A 34 -6.91 4.56 -8.94
CA LEU A 34 -5.86 4.60 -9.95
C LEU A 34 -5.06 3.30 -9.99
N LYS A 35 -4.69 2.87 -11.20
CA LYS A 35 -3.86 1.67 -11.41
C LYS A 35 -2.38 1.94 -11.06
N PRO A 36 -1.60 0.90 -10.69
CA PRO A 36 -2.04 -0.49 -10.49
C PRO A 36 -2.78 -0.73 -9.16
N HIS A 37 -3.70 -1.69 -9.13
CA HIS A 37 -4.39 -2.13 -7.89
C HIS A 37 -3.56 -3.13 -7.07
N SER A 38 -2.24 -2.98 -7.11
CA SER A 38 -1.32 -3.81 -6.37
C SER A 38 -0.71 -3.03 -5.22
N ILE A 39 -0.60 -3.71 -4.08
CA ILE A 39 0.04 -3.17 -2.88
C ILE A 39 1.33 -3.97 -2.66
N PRO A 40 2.49 -3.43 -3.06
CA PRO A 40 3.76 -4.13 -2.90
C PRO A 40 4.06 -4.30 -1.42
N ARG A 41 4.71 -5.41 -1.08
CA ARG A 41 5.17 -5.65 0.30
C ARG A 41 6.45 -4.85 0.53
N ASP A 42 6.45 -4.09 1.61
CA ASP A 42 7.65 -3.42 2.09
C ASP A 42 8.78 -4.42 2.47
N VAL A 43 10.01 -4.04 2.11
CA VAL A 43 11.29 -4.65 2.51
C VAL A 43 11.98 -3.70 3.49
N ARG A 44 12.12 -4.16 4.75
CA ARG A 44 12.58 -3.35 5.89
C ARG A 44 13.88 -2.56 5.67
N THR A 45 14.78 -3.05 4.81
CA THR A 45 16.09 -2.44 4.54
C THR A 45 16.08 -1.49 3.35
N ARG A 46 14.94 -1.30 2.68
CA ARG A 46 14.82 -0.50 1.45
C ARG A 46 13.67 0.49 1.60
N TRP A 47 13.99 1.74 1.87
CA TRP A 47 13.00 2.80 2.03
C TRP A 47 12.21 3.06 0.72
N ASN A 48 12.74 2.72 -0.47
CA ASN A 48 11.99 2.69 -1.73
C ASN A 48 10.76 1.75 -1.69
N SER A 49 10.89 0.56 -1.08
CA SER A 49 9.74 -0.34 -0.96
C SER A 49 8.74 0.15 0.09
N THR A 50 9.22 0.84 1.12
CA THR A 50 8.34 1.52 2.08
C THR A 50 7.51 2.58 1.36
N TRP A 51 8.15 3.47 0.60
CA TRP A 51 7.47 4.51 -0.17
C TRP A 51 6.45 3.91 -1.14
N ALA A 52 6.85 2.90 -1.93
CA ALA A 52 5.96 2.26 -2.89
C ALA A 52 4.75 1.58 -2.22
N GLN A 53 4.94 0.97 -1.05
CA GLN A 53 3.84 0.40 -0.28
C GLN A 53 2.87 1.48 0.21
N LEU A 54 3.39 2.56 0.82
CA LEU A 54 2.56 3.65 1.34
C LEU A 54 1.78 4.35 0.21
N ALA A 55 2.44 4.68 -0.90
CA ALA A 55 1.80 5.30 -2.06
C ALA A 55 0.68 4.41 -2.63
N SER A 56 0.88 3.09 -2.72
CA SER A 56 -0.17 2.15 -3.14
C SER A 56 -1.34 2.08 -2.15
N ILE A 57 -1.08 2.12 -0.84
CA ILE A 57 -2.12 2.13 0.19
C ILE A 57 -2.98 3.39 0.06
N ILE A 58 -2.35 4.57 -0.05
CA ILE A 58 -3.06 5.85 -0.21
C ILE A 58 -3.90 5.84 -1.48
N ARG A 59 -3.31 5.40 -2.60
CA ARG A 59 -3.99 5.31 -3.91
C ARG A 59 -5.25 4.46 -3.89
N CYS A 60 -5.26 3.37 -3.11
CA CYS A 60 -6.38 2.44 -3.03
C CYS A 60 -7.14 2.55 -1.70
N SER A 61 -6.98 3.65 -0.97
CA SER A 61 -7.44 3.79 0.41
C SER A 61 -8.94 3.52 0.57
N THR A 62 -9.78 4.10 -0.28
CA THR A 62 -11.23 3.86 -0.28
C THR A 62 -11.58 2.38 -0.44
N ALA A 63 -10.98 1.70 -1.42
CA ALA A 63 -11.20 0.28 -1.64
C ALA A 63 -10.69 -0.58 -0.46
N ILE A 64 -9.57 -0.22 0.17
CA ILE A 64 -9.07 -0.91 1.36
C ILE A 64 -10.05 -0.77 2.53
N MET A 65 -10.62 0.43 2.72
CA MET A 65 -11.56 0.70 3.80
C MET A 65 -12.83 -0.14 3.70
N GLU A 66 -13.30 -0.42 2.49
CA GLU A 66 -14.43 -1.34 2.26
C GLU A 66 -14.00 -2.80 2.35
N TRP A 67 -12.91 -3.18 1.66
CA TRP A 67 -12.40 -4.55 1.64
C TRP A 67 -12.09 -5.10 3.03
N GLN A 68 -11.55 -4.28 3.93
CA GLN A 68 -11.20 -4.72 5.29
C GLN A 68 -12.42 -5.08 6.15
N LYS A 69 -13.62 -4.60 5.80
CA LYS A 69 -14.86 -4.95 6.51
C LYS A 69 -15.32 -6.37 6.20
N ASP A 70 -14.85 -6.97 5.09
CA ASP A 70 -15.17 -8.36 4.75
C ASP A 70 -14.54 -9.32 5.76
N LYS A 71 -15.39 -10.09 6.45
CA LYS A 71 -14.96 -10.99 7.54
C LYS A 71 -14.14 -12.20 7.07
N ARG A 72 -14.22 -12.58 5.79
CA ARG A 72 -13.56 -13.78 5.23
C ARG A 72 -12.33 -13.41 4.40
N LEU A 73 -12.52 -12.45 3.51
CA LEU A 73 -11.54 -12.04 2.51
C LEU A 73 -10.72 -10.84 2.93
N GLY A 74 -11.17 -10.06 3.92
CA GLY A 74 -10.39 -9.00 4.55
C GLY A 74 -9.27 -9.51 5.47
N PRO A 75 -8.45 -8.59 6.02
CA PRO A 75 -7.46 -8.91 7.04
C PRO A 75 -8.11 -9.06 8.42
N SER A 76 -7.35 -9.59 9.39
CA SER A 76 -7.79 -9.61 10.80
C SER A 76 -8.04 -8.18 11.31
N ARG A 77 -9.00 -8.01 12.23
CA ARG A 77 -9.39 -6.71 12.79
C ARG A 77 -8.22 -5.95 13.44
N GLU A 78 -7.25 -6.66 13.99
CA GLU A 78 -6.03 -6.06 14.55
C GLU A 78 -5.18 -5.33 13.51
N TYR A 79 -5.35 -5.65 12.22
CA TYR A 79 -4.65 -5.02 11.10
C TYR A 79 -5.53 -4.02 10.33
N HIS A 80 -6.73 -3.71 10.83
CA HIS A 80 -7.57 -2.69 10.22
C HIS A 80 -6.89 -1.33 10.33
N ILE A 81 -7.04 -0.54 9.28
CA ILE A 81 -6.50 0.82 9.20
C ILE A 81 -7.63 1.83 9.24
N ASN A 82 -7.34 3.02 9.75
CA ASN A 82 -8.28 4.13 9.82
C ASN A 82 -7.72 5.38 9.10
N LYS A 83 -8.44 6.50 9.23
CA LYS A 83 -8.03 7.75 8.59
C LYS A 83 -6.71 8.30 9.14
N ASP A 84 -6.48 8.22 10.45
CA ASP A 84 -5.24 8.69 11.07
C ASP A 84 -4.02 7.90 10.55
N ASP A 85 -4.19 6.60 10.32
CA ASP A 85 -3.16 5.74 9.70
C ASP A 85 -2.82 6.20 8.27
N LEU A 86 -3.82 6.64 7.51
CA LEU A 86 -3.67 7.14 6.14
C LEU A 86 -3.07 8.55 6.10
N ASP A 87 -3.46 9.43 7.02
CA ASP A 87 -2.92 10.78 7.12
C ASP A 87 -1.41 10.69 7.48
N LEU A 88 -1.03 9.84 8.45
CA LEU A 88 0.37 9.54 8.76
C LEU A 88 1.13 8.91 7.57
N ALA A 89 0.48 8.03 6.80
CA ALA A 89 1.09 7.47 5.59
C ALA A 89 1.37 8.55 4.54
N SER A 90 0.47 9.54 4.43
CA SER A 90 0.60 10.66 3.48
C SER A 90 1.78 11.55 3.86
N ASP A 91 1.88 11.95 5.14
CA ASP A 91 3.03 12.71 5.65
C ASP A 91 4.37 12.00 5.37
N LEU A 92 4.41 10.68 5.58
CA LEU A 92 5.61 9.88 5.32
C LEU A 92 5.94 9.75 3.84
N VAL A 93 4.93 9.68 2.96
CA VAL A 93 5.15 9.64 1.52
C VAL A 93 5.80 10.94 1.03
N GLU A 94 5.36 12.09 1.54
CA GLU A 94 5.95 13.39 1.20
C GLU A 94 7.43 13.46 1.63
N ILE A 95 7.75 13.00 2.84
CA ILE A 95 9.13 12.97 3.35
C ILE A 95 10.01 12.03 2.52
N LEU A 96 9.48 10.86 2.14
CA LEU A 96 10.23 9.82 1.44
C LEU A 96 10.35 10.06 -0.08
N GLN A 97 9.48 10.89 -0.67
CA GLN A 97 9.42 11.11 -2.11
C GLN A 97 10.73 11.66 -2.70
N PRO A 98 11.39 12.70 -2.16
CA PRO A 98 12.63 13.23 -2.74
C PRO A 98 13.74 12.17 -2.78
N PHE A 99 13.84 11.35 -1.74
CA PHE A 99 14.80 10.26 -1.72
C PHE A 99 14.48 9.27 -2.85
N TYR A 100 13.20 8.91 -3.02
CA TYR A 100 12.75 7.91 -4.00
C TYR A 100 13.13 8.34 -5.40
N GLU A 101 12.86 9.60 -5.74
CA GLU A 101 13.22 10.20 -7.01
C GLU A 101 14.73 10.21 -7.25
N ILE A 102 15.54 10.64 -6.27
CA ILE A 102 17.01 10.62 -6.37
C ILE A 102 17.53 9.20 -6.61
N THR A 103 16.99 8.23 -5.89
CA THR A 103 17.46 6.84 -6.02
C THR A 103 17.03 6.21 -7.32
N LEU A 104 15.85 6.57 -7.84
CA LEU A 104 15.42 6.16 -9.17
C LEU A 104 16.35 6.73 -10.25
N GLN A 105 16.75 7.99 -10.15
CA GLN A 105 17.74 8.60 -11.05
C GLN A 105 19.08 7.85 -11.01
N LEU A 106 19.63 7.62 -9.82
CA LEU A 106 20.90 6.90 -9.65
C LEU A 106 20.86 5.43 -10.09
N SER A 107 19.66 4.81 -10.07
CA SER A 107 19.48 3.42 -10.49
C SER A 107 19.31 3.26 -12.01
N THR A 108 19.12 4.35 -12.75
CA THR A 108 18.94 4.33 -14.20
C THR A 108 20.31 4.41 -14.88
N PRO A 109 20.80 3.34 -15.54
CA PRO A 109 22.10 3.38 -16.20
C PRO A 109 22.06 4.40 -17.35
N GLY A 110 22.94 5.40 -17.33
CA GLY A 110 23.08 6.40 -18.40
C GLY A 110 22.58 7.82 -18.11
N ALA A 111 22.31 8.18 -16.86
CA ALA A 111 22.00 9.57 -16.46
C ALA A 111 23.25 10.46 -16.21
N ALA A 112 24.40 10.08 -16.76
CA ALA A 112 25.66 10.83 -16.70
C ALA A 112 26.19 11.13 -18.11
#